data_AF-A0A4W5MAY9-F1
#
_entry.id   AF-A0A4W5MAY9-F1
#
_cell.length_a   1.000
_cell.length_b   1.000
_cell.length_c   1.000
_cell.angle_alpha   90.00
_cell.angle_beta   90.00
_cell.angle_gamma   90.00
#
_symmetry.space_group_name_H-M   'P 1'
#
loop_
_entity.id
_entity.type
_entity.pdbx_description
1 polymer ?
#
loop_
_entity_poly.entity_id
_entity_poly.type
_entity_poly.pdbx_seq_one_letter_code
_entity_poly.pdbx_strand_id
1 'polypeptide(L)'
;VWSCAGCFCLFHIPCIQKWAKDSVFLLSSVTDEDFGKKDHPWPCPKCRYEYSPSQTPSRYVCYCGKVQDPPLDPWLLPHSCGLVCDRALNPACGHRCLLLCHPGPCPPCPKMVSVSCMCSKAMAVPRRCSNKPWSCQKTCGKTLPCKQHACNSSCHSGVCEPCPRVSVQRCVCGQEEAERQCASPVWHCQQRVLSPVLRMSLPVVTPVTR
;
A
#
# COMPACT_ATOMS: atom_id res chain seq x y z
N VAL A 1 -26.94 -8.11 20.52
CA VAL A 1 -26.18 -6.87 20.19
C VAL A 1 -25.57 -6.97 18.80
N TRP A 2 -25.19 -5.85 18.18
CA TRP A 2 -24.48 -5.78 16.90
C TRP A 2 -23.25 -4.89 17.05
N SER A 3 -22.17 -5.20 16.33
CA SER A 3 -20.93 -4.41 16.33
C SER A 3 -20.67 -3.80 14.95
N CYS A 4 -20.36 -2.51 14.89
CA CYS A 4 -19.97 -1.84 13.66
C CYS A 4 -18.68 -2.44 13.07
N ALA A 5 -18.66 -2.74 11.76
CA ALA A 5 -17.47 -3.21 11.05
C ALA A 5 -16.33 -2.17 10.96
N GLY A 6 -16.65 -0.87 10.99
CA GLY A 6 -15.66 0.20 10.91
C GLY A 6 -15.01 0.53 12.26
N CYS A 7 -15.83 0.80 13.29
CA CYS A 7 -15.34 1.23 14.60
C CYS A 7 -15.53 0.22 15.74
N PHE A 8 -16.15 -0.93 15.48
CA PHE A 8 -16.37 -2.01 16.44
C PHE A 8 -17.20 -1.66 17.68
N CYS A 9 -17.86 -0.49 17.70
CA CYS A 9 -18.79 -0.15 18.77
C CYS A 9 -20.05 -1.00 18.75
N LEU A 10 -20.55 -1.27 19.96
CA LEU A 10 -21.67 -2.15 20.22
C LEU A 10 -22.96 -1.36 20.30
N PHE A 11 -24.01 -1.88 19.68
CA PHE A 11 -25.36 -1.35 19.71
C PHE A 11 -26.36 -2.47 19.96
N HIS A 12 -27.50 -2.15 20.57
CA HIS A 12 -28.63 -3.07 20.61
C HIS A 12 -29.23 -3.20 19.20
N ILE A 13 -29.64 -4.42 18.84
CA ILE A 13 -30.19 -4.71 17.50
C ILE A 13 -31.45 -3.88 17.22
N PRO A 14 -32.46 -3.80 18.12
CA PRO A 14 -33.63 -2.97 17.86
C PRO A 14 -33.29 -1.48 17.68
N CYS A 15 -32.33 -0.96 18.46
CA CYS A 15 -31.89 0.43 18.36
C CYS A 15 -31.23 0.72 17.01
N ILE A 16 -30.32 -0.14 16.56
CA ILE A 16 -29.62 0.09 15.28
C ILE A 16 -30.54 -0.16 14.08
N GLN A 17 -31.52 -1.06 14.18
CA GLN A 17 -32.55 -1.25 13.16
C GLN A 17 -33.42 0.00 13.01
N LYS A 18 -33.86 0.60 14.12
CA LYS A 18 -34.60 1.86 14.10
C LYS A 18 -33.75 2.97 13.48
N TRP A 19 -32.50 3.10 13.93
CA TRP A 19 -31.56 4.08 13.38
C TRP A 19 -31.37 3.95 11.86
N ALA A 20 -31.18 2.73 11.36
CA ALA A 20 -31.01 2.47 9.94
C ALA A 20 -32.24 2.94 9.14
N LYS A 21 -33.45 2.58 9.59
CA LYS A 21 -34.71 2.99 8.95
C LYS A 21 -34.90 4.51 8.94
N ASP A 22 -34.72 5.14 10.11
CA ASP A 22 -34.89 6.59 10.25
C ASP A 22 -33.87 7.35 9.40
N SER A 23 -32.62 6.88 9.34
CA SER A 23 -31.56 7.48 8.52
C SER A 23 -31.88 7.42 7.02
N VAL A 24 -32.34 6.26 6.54
CA VAL A 24 -32.72 6.08 5.14
C VAL A 24 -33.93 6.94 4.78
N PHE A 25 -34.95 6.99 5.66
CA PHE A 25 -36.13 7.83 5.46
C PHE A 25 -35.76 9.32 5.34
N LEU A 26 -34.96 9.83 6.28
CA LEU A 26 -34.51 11.22 6.25
C LEU A 26 -33.72 11.54 4.97
N LEU A 27 -32.84 10.65 4.54
CA LEU A 27 -32.06 10.88 3.32
C LEU A 27 -32.94 10.90 2.07
N SER A 28 -33.87 9.96 1.95
CA SER A 28 -34.83 9.92 0.84
C SER A 28 -35.77 11.13 0.77
N SER A 29 -36.04 11.80 1.91
CA SER A 29 -36.89 12.99 1.95
C SER A 29 -36.20 14.27 1.49
N VAL A 30 -34.87 14.28 1.45
CA VAL A 30 -34.07 15.47 1.09
C VAL A 30 -33.70 15.48 -0.40
N THR A 31 -33.59 14.30 -1.02
CA THR A 31 -33.20 14.17 -2.43
C THR A 31 -34.45 14.03 -3.31
N ASP A 32 -34.90 15.13 -3.92
CA ASP A 32 -36.01 15.17 -4.91
C ASP A 32 -35.68 14.39 -6.20
N GLU A 33 -34.41 14.02 -6.41
CA GLU A 33 -33.86 13.46 -7.65
C GLU A 33 -33.90 11.91 -7.72
N ASP A 34 -34.30 11.21 -6.65
CA ASP A 34 -34.25 9.73 -6.55
C ASP A 34 -35.65 9.12 -6.38
N PHE A 35 -36.65 9.64 -7.11
CA PHE A 35 -37.96 9.00 -7.28
C PHE A 35 -37.81 7.57 -7.82
N GLY A 36 -37.62 6.60 -6.92
CA GLY A 36 -37.56 5.17 -7.23
C GLY A 36 -36.35 4.39 -6.70
N LYS A 37 -35.27 5.03 -6.23
CA LYS A 37 -34.13 4.28 -5.64
C LYS A 37 -34.35 4.06 -4.15
N LYS A 38 -34.70 2.82 -3.77
CA LYS A 38 -34.97 2.42 -2.38
C LYS A 38 -33.72 2.01 -1.59
N ASP A 39 -32.54 2.13 -2.17
CA ASP A 39 -31.29 1.55 -1.63
C ASP A 39 -30.31 2.58 -1.07
N HIS A 40 -30.80 3.62 -0.39
CA HIS A 40 -29.91 4.59 0.26
C HIS A 40 -29.12 3.93 1.41
N PRO A 41 -27.82 4.23 1.56
CA PRO A 41 -27.05 3.70 2.68
C PRO A 41 -27.44 4.37 4.00
N TRP A 42 -27.17 3.68 5.11
CA TRP A 42 -27.29 4.23 6.46
C TRP A 42 -25.92 4.28 7.15
N PRO A 43 -25.59 5.37 7.86
CA PRO A 43 -24.30 5.53 8.51
C PRO A 43 -24.31 4.94 9.93
N CYS A 44 -23.16 4.40 10.38
CA CYS A 44 -22.95 4.06 11.78
C CYS A 44 -23.18 5.29 12.69
N PRO A 45 -23.95 5.17 13.79
CA PRO A 45 -24.18 6.29 14.71
C PRO A 45 -22.92 6.92 15.28
N LYS A 46 -21.83 6.14 15.40
CA LYS A 46 -20.56 6.62 15.99
C LYS A 46 -19.56 7.10 14.94
N CYS A 47 -19.21 6.25 13.98
CA CYS A 47 -18.10 6.53 13.06
C CYS A 47 -18.54 6.89 11.64
N ARG A 48 -19.85 6.99 11.38
CA ARG A 48 -20.43 7.27 10.07
C ARG A 48 -20.08 6.29 8.95
N TYR A 49 -19.45 5.15 9.26
CA TYR A 49 -19.23 4.07 8.28
C TYR A 49 -20.56 3.66 7.65
N GLU A 50 -20.61 3.64 6.32
CA GLU A 50 -21.83 3.43 5.56
C GLU A 50 -22.14 1.94 5.37
N TYR A 51 -23.42 1.62 5.49
CA TYR A 51 -23.96 0.28 5.28
C TYR A 51 -25.11 0.35 4.27
N SER A 52 -25.24 -0.67 3.43
CA SER A 52 -26.45 -0.82 2.62
C SER A 52 -27.66 -1.21 3.49
N PRO A 53 -28.90 -0.99 3.03
CA PRO A 53 -30.10 -1.45 3.74
C PRO A 53 -30.08 -2.96 4.04
N SER A 54 -29.53 -3.77 3.12
CA SER A 54 -29.37 -5.22 3.28
C SER A 54 -28.39 -5.62 4.40
N GLN A 55 -27.51 -4.72 4.82
CA GLN A 55 -26.58 -4.92 5.94
C GLN A 55 -27.18 -4.53 7.31
N THR A 56 -28.44 -4.11 7.35
CA THR A 56 -29.15 -3.87 8.62
C THR A 56 -29.21 -5.17 9.42
N PRO A 57 -28.67 -5.21 10.64
CA PRO A 57 -28.59 -6.47 11.39
C PRO A 57 -29.97 -6.94 11.83
N SER A 58 -30.30 -8.20 11.51
CA SER A 58 -31.55 -8.85 11.91
C SER A 58 -31.36 -9.92 13.00
N ARG A 59 -30.12 -10.41 13.18
CA ARG A 59 -29.80 -11.51 14.07
C ARG A 59 -28.72 -11.11 15.07
N TYR A 60 -28.82 -11.65 16.28
CA TYR A 60 -27.76 -11.54 17.27
C TYR A 60 -26.77 -12.68 17.07
N VAL A 61 -25.54 -12.33 16.69
CA VAL A 61 -24.44 -13.28 16.53
C VAL A 61 -23.27 -12.87 17.39
N CYS A 62 -22.46 -13.86 17.79
CA CYS A 62 -21.20 -13.61 18.47
C CYS A 62 -20.23 -12.80 17.59
N TYR A 63 -19.15 -12.28 18.18
CA TYR A 63 -18.21 -11.42 17.45
C TYR A 63 -17.60 -12.07 16.20
N CYS A 64 -17.32 -13.38 16.21
CA CYS A 64 -16.79 -14.09 15.04
C CYS A 64 -17.87 -14.52 14.03
N GLY A 65 -19.15 -14.29 14.32
CA GLY A 65 -20.28 -14.61 13.44
C GLY A 65 -20.67 -16.09 13.38
N LYS A 66 -19.96 -16.98 14.07
CA LYS A 66 -20.16 -18.44 13.99
C LYS A 66 -21.41 -18.94 14.69
N VAL A 67 -21.76 -18.32 15.82
CA VAL A 67 -22.86 -18.74 16.70
C VAL A 67 -23.87 -17.61 16.80
N GLN A 68 -25.12 -17.92 16.51
CA GLN A 68 -26.28 -17.07 16.79
C GLN A 68 -26.68 -17.25 18.25
N ASP A 69 -27.08 -16.16 18.91
CA ASP A 69 -27.53 -16.16 20.31
C ASP A 69 -26.55 -16.90 21.24
N PRO A 70 -25.26 -16.47 21.29
CA PRO A 70 -24.23 -17.18 22.05
C PRO A 70 -24.62 -17.31 23.54
N PRO A 71 -24.25 -18.44 24.17
CA PRO A 71 -24.66 -18.74 25.54
C PRO A 71 -24.08 -17.73 26.53
N LEU A 72 -24.82 -17.49 27.60
CA LEU A 72 -24.34 -16.73 28.75
C LEU A 72 -23.52 -17.67 29.63
N ASP A 73 -22.22 -17.41 29.73
CA ASP A 73 -21.31 -18.13 30.61
C ASP A 73 -20.49 -17.11 31.40
N PRO A 74 -20.44 -17.19 32.75
CA PRO A 74 -19.69 -16.25 33.58
C PRO A 74 -18.19 -16.17 33.30
N TRP A 75 -17.60 -17.21 32.70
CA TRP A 75 -16.17 -17.31 32.39
C TRP A 75 -15.84 -16.91 30.96
N LEU A 76 -16.85 -16.77 30.11
CA LEU A 76 -16.68 -16.30 28.74
C LEU A 76 -16.88 -14.80 28.66
N LEU A 77 -16.14 -14.19 27.73
CA LEU A 77 -16.36 -12.81 27.38
C LEU A 77 -17.83 -12.63 26.91
N PRO A 78 -18.57 -11.63 27.42
CA PRO A 78 -19.93 -11.36 26.97
C PRO A 78 -20.04 -11.26 25.45
N HIS A 79 -21.09 -11.87 24.89
CA HIS A 79 -21.34 -11.95 23.45
C HIS A 79 -20.28 -12.70 22.63
N SER A 80 -19.32 -13.36 23.29
CA SER A 80 -18.44 -14.34 22.68
C SER A 80 -19.09 -15.72 22.64
N CYS A 81 -18.70 -16.55 21.68
CA CYS A 81 -19.07 -17.97 21.69
C CYS A 81 -18.02 -18.88 22.34
N GLY A 82 -16.89 -18.34 22.81
CA GLY A 82 -15.79 -19.12 23.38
C GLY A 82 -14.99 -19.98 22.39
N LEU A 83 -15.44 -20.16 21.15
CA LEU A 83 -14.71 -20.87 20.10
C LEU A 83 -13.52 -20.06 19.56
N VAL A 84 -12.55 -20.72 18.93
CA VAL A 84 -11.48 -20.05 18.17
C VAL A 84 -12.08 -19.15 17.08
N CYS A 85 -11.64 -17.91 17.02
CA CYS A 85 -12.11 -16.84 16.14
C CYS A 85 -12.05 -17.25 14.66
N ASP A 86 -10.88 -17.70 14.19
CA ASP A 86 -10.68 -18.25 12.85
C ASP A 86 -11.02 -17.29 11.69
N ARG A 87 -11.26 -16.00 11.97
CA ARG A 87 -11.42 -14.98 10.94
C ARG A 87 -10.12 -14.84 10.14
N ALA A 88 -10.26 -14.52 8.86
CA ALA A 88 -9.13 -14.12 8.03
C ALA A 88 -8.48 -12.88 8.65
N LEU A 89 -7.15 -12.87 8.73
CA LEU A 89 -6.40 -11.72 9.21
C LEU A 89 -6.38 -10.62 8.15
N ASN A 90 -6.33 -9.37 8.59
CA ASN A 90 -6.14 -8.22 7.74
C ASN A 90 -4.87 -7.46 8.19
N PRO A 91 -3.83 -7.33 7.35
CA PRO A 91 -3.72 -7.79 5.95
C PRO A 91 -3.74 -9.32 5.81
N ALA A 92 -4.27 -9.79 4.67
CA ALA A 92 -4.34 -11.21 4.36
C ALA A 92 -2.92 -11.79 4.19
N CYS A 93 -2.61 -12.81 4.99
CA CYS A 93 -1.29 -13.47 4.98
C CYS A 93 -1.38 -15.00 4.81
N GLY A 94 -2.56 -15.53 4.48
CA GLY A 94 -2.83 -16.98 4.40
C GLY A 94 -3.09 -17.66 5.76
N HIS A 95 -2.87 -16.96 6.88
CA HIS A 95 -3.16 -17.46 8.21
C HIS A 95 -4.50 -16.93 8.75
N ARG A 96 -5.06 -17.66 9.72
CA ARG A 96 -6.33 -17.35 10.39
C ARG A 96 -6.07 -16.96 11.85
N CYS A 97 -7.01 -16.21 12.44
CA CYS A 97 -6.91 -15.78 13.83
C CYS A 97 -7.00 -16.99 14.80
N LEU A 98 -6.02 -17.10 15.70
CA LEU A 98 -5.93 -18.18 16.69
C LEU A 98 -6.51 -17.82 18.06
N LEU A 99 -6.90 -16.57 18.27
CA LEU A 99 -7.54 -16.16 19.53
C LEU A 99 -8.94 -16.77 19.64
N LEU A 100 -9.45 -16.88 20.87
CA LEU A 100 -10.89 -17.12 21.08
C LEU A 100 -11.71 -15.97 20.49
N CYS A 101 -13.00 -16.21 20.28
CA CYS A 101 -13.94 -15.22 19.79
C CYS A 101 -13.83 -13.93 20.64
N HIS A 102 -13.43 -12.84 20.00
CA HIS A 102 -13.01 -11.60 20.64
C HIS A 102 -13.68 -10.40 19.96
N PRO A 103 -13.83 -9.27 20.68
CA PRO A 103 -14.39 -8.06 20.10
C PRO A 103 -13.33 -7.39 19.25
N GLY A 104 -13.76 -6.50 18.35
CA GLY A 104 -12.83 -5.70 17.57
C GLY A 104 -12.08 -6.45 16.46
N PRO A 105 -11.10 -5.77 15.83
CA PRO A 105 -10.31 -6.34 14.75
C PRO A 105 -9.36 -7.43 15.26
N CYS A 106 -9.03 -8.38 14.40
CA CYS A 106 -8.03 -9.39 14.74
C CYS A 106 -6.64 -8.74 14.86
N PRO A 107 -5.81 -9.13 15.85
CA PRO A 107 -4.45 -8.62 15.94
C PRO A 107 -3.60 -9.09 14.76
N PRO A 108 -2.42 -8.48 14.54
CA PRO A 108 -1.48 -8.93 13.51
C PRO A 108 -1.08 -10.39 13.69
N CYS A 109 -0.75 -11.06 12.57
CA CYS A 109 -0.45 -12.48 12.58
C CYS A 109 0.71 -12.83 13.55
N PRO A 110 0.48 -13.73 14.53
CA PRO A 110 1.52 -14.11 15.48
C PRO A 110 2.45 -15.20 14.96
N LYS A 111 2.12 -15.84 13.82
CA LYS A 111 2.92 -16.94 13.24
C LYS A 111 4.32 -16.46 12.85
N MET A 112 5.30 -17.34 13.04
CA MET A 112 6.67 -17.14 12.56
C MET A 112 6.80 -17.76 11.17
N VAL A 113 7.52 -17.07 10.29
CA VAL A 113 7.84 -17.50 8.93
C VAL A 113 9.33 -17.31 8.67
N SER A 114 9.91 -18.17 7.84
CA SER A 114 11.30 -18.03 7.41
C SER A 114 11.36 -17.03 6.26
N VAL A 115 12.12 -15.94 6.42
CA VAL A 115 12.20 -14.86 5.41
C VAL A 115 13.66 -14.51 5.14
N SER A 116 14.02 -14.45 3.86
CA SER A 116 15.32 -13.94 3.42
C SER A 116 15.42 -12.43 3.60
N CYS A 117 16.65 -11.93 3.76
CA CYS A 117 16.88 -10.48 3.79
C CYS A 117 16.39 -9.83 2.49
N MET A 118 15.99 -8.55 2.56
CA MET A 118 15.56 -7.77 1.39
C MET A 118 16.66 -7.63 0.30
N CYS A 119 17.94 -7.80 0.67
CA CYS A 119 19.03 -7.86 -0.30
C CYS A 119 19.28 -9.25 -0.89
N SER A 120 18.50 -10.27 -0.48
CA SER A 120 18.61 -11.70 -0.83
C SER A 120 19.96 -12.39 -0.59
N LYS A 121 20.95 -11.69 -0.04
CA LYS A 121 22.30 -12.23 0.24
C LYS A 121 22.43 -12.98 1.57
N ALA A 122 21.59 -12.67 2.55
CA ALA A 122 21.65 -13.30 3.86
C ALA A 122 20.67 -14.49 3.95
N MET A 123 21.06 -15.51 4.72
CA MET A 123 20.23 -16.68 4.97
C MET A 123 18.88 -16.29 5.58
N ALA A 124 17.86 -17.11 5.31
CA ALA A 124 16.54 -16.89 5.83
C ALA A 124 16.53 -17.08 7.36
N VAL A 125 15.86 -16.17 8.06
CA VAL A 125 15.73 -16.20 9.52
C VAL A 125 14.26 -16.19 9.92
N PRO A 126 13.90 -16.77 11.08
CA PRO A 126 12.54 -16.69 11.60
C PRO A 126 12.14 -15.24 11.90
N ARG A 127 11.06 -14.77 11.27
CA ARG A 127 10.44 -13.45 11.50
C ARG A 127 8.94 -13.60 11.72
N ARG A 128 8.31 -12.63 12.39
CA ARG A 128 6.85 -12.60 12.51
C ARG A 128 6.23 -12.39 11.13
N CYS A 129 5.17 -13.12 10.82
CA CYS A 129 4.47 -13.03 9.53
C CYS A 129 3.90 -11.62 9.28
N SER A 130 3.53 -10.91 10.34
CA SER A 130 3.11 -9.50 10.27
C SER A 130 4.25 -8.52 9.96
N ASN A 131 5.51 -8.92 10.13
CA ASN A 131 6.69 -8.08 9.91
C ASN A 131 7.80 -8.88 9.19
N LYS A 132 7.50 -9.31 7.96
CA LYS A 132 8.41 -10.10 7.12
C LYS A 132 9.67 -9.33 6.68
N PRO A 133 9.57 -8.08 6.19
CA PRO A 133 10.72 -7.39 5.61
C PRO A 133 11.80 -7.14 6.66
N TRP A 134 13.05 -7.46 6.33
CA TRP A 134 14.18 -7.18 7.20
C TRP A 134 15.48 -6.96 6.44
N SER A 135 16.39 -6.21 7.06
CA SER A 135 17.74 -5.96 6.57
C SER A 135 18.77 -6.68 7.44
N CYS A 136 19.77 -7.29 6.81
CA CYS A 136 20.87 -7.97 7.48
C CYS A 136 21.96 -7.04 8.00
N GLN A 137 21.83 -5.73 7.76
CA GLN A 137 22.78 -4.69 8.18
C GLN A 137 24.22 -4.83 7.66
N LYS A 138 24.54 -5.90 6.91
CA LYS A 138 25.79 -6.03 6.16
C LYS A 138 25.90 -4.94 5.10
N THR A 139 27.10 -4.64 4.63
CA THR A 139 27.32 -3.71 3.52
C THR A 139 26.61 -4.19 2.25
N CYS A 140 25.99 -3.26 1.52
CA CYS A 140 25.20 -3.57 0.33
C CYS A 140 26.07 -4.17 -0.78
N GLY A 141 27.18 -3.52 -1.11
CA GLY A 141 28.17 -3.98 -2.10
C GLY A 141 27.65 -4.09 -3.54
N LYS A 142 26.43 -3.59 -3.84
CA LYS A 142 25.91 -3.53 -5.23
C LYS A 142 26.67 -2.45 -6.02
N THR A 143 26.97 -2.72 -7.29
CA THR A 143 27.56 -1.71 -8.18
C THR A 143 26.60 -0.54 -8.37
N LEU A 144 27.09 0.69 -8.14
CA LEU A 144 26.34 1.92 -8.29
C LEU A 144 26.05 2.24 -9.76
N PRO A 145 25.10 3.14 -10.06
CA PRO A 145 24.76 3.52 -11.44
C PRO A 145 25.94 4.01 -12.29
N CYS A 146 26.99 4.54 -11.64
CA CYS A 146 28.22 4.96 -12.30
C CYS A 146 29.11 3.81 -12.82
N LYS A 147 28.75 2.55 -12.53
CA LYS A 147 29.44 1.31 -12.92
C LYS A 147 30.90 1.15 -12.42
N GLN A 148 31.46 2.15 -11.76
CA GLN A 148 32.85 2.15 -11.26
C GLN A 148 32.95 1.89 -9.76
N HIS A 149 31.89 2.17 -8.99
CA HIS A 149 31.92 2.12 -7.53
C HIS A 149 30.87 1.16 -6.98
N ALA A 150 31.18 0.54 -5.84
CA ALA A 150 30.23 -0.28 -5.09
C ALA A 150 29.57 0.54 -3.97
N CYS A 151 28.31 0.21 -3.67
CA CYS A 151 27.55 0.80 -2.57
C CYS A 151 28.14 0.35 -1.23
N ASN A 152 28.62 1.32 -0.43
CA ASN A 152 29.15 1.07 0.91
C ASN A 152 28.12 1.29 2.03
N SER A 153 26.87 1.61 1.68
CA SER A 153 25.80 1.77 2.65
C SER A 153 25.42 0.43 3.28
N SER A 154 24.79 0.49 4.46
CA SER A 154 24.18 -0.69 5.08
C SER A 154 23.11 -1.29 4.17
N CYS A 155 22.84 -2.58 4.35
CA CYS A 155 21.87 -3.31 3.55
C CYS A 155 20.52 -2.55 3.54
N HIS A 156 20.05 -2.24 2.36
CA HIS A 156 18.83 -1.48 2.14
C HIS A 156 18.00 -2.16 1.04
N SER A 157 16.72 -1.82 1.02
CA SER A 157 15.82 -2.20 -0.06
C SER A 157 15.95 -1.24 -1.25
N GLY A 158 15.63 -1.71 -2.45
CA GLY A 158 15.58 -0.88 -3.65
C GLY A 158 16.92 -0.61 -4.32
N VAL A 159 16.93 0.47 -5.12
CA VAL A 159 18.09 0.98 -5.86
C VAL A 159 19.05 1.68 -4.89
N CYS A 160 20.35 1.58 -5.16
CA CYS A 160 21.35 2.28 -4.37
C CYS A 160 21.32 3.78 -4.65
N GLU A 161 21.60 4.57 -3.61
CA GLU A 161 21.83 6.00 -3.76
C GLU A 161 22.91 6.30 -4.82
N PRO A 162 22.82 7.43 -5.53
CA PRO A 162 23.82 7.85 -6.50
C PRO A 162 25.23 7.89 -5.92
N CYS A 163 26.24 7.74 -6.77
CA CYS A 163 27.63 7.77 -6.32
C CYS A 163 27.96 9.15 -5.73
N PRO A 164 28.38 9.23 -4.44
CA PRO A 164 28.69 10.51 -3.79
C PRO A 164 30.07 11.06 -4.20
N ARG A 165 30.83 10.32 -5.00
CA ARG A 165 32.17 10.73 -5.44
C ARG A 165 32.09 11.65 -6.64
N VAL A 166 33.13 12.46 -6.80
CA VAL A 166 33.45 13.16 -8.04
C VAL A 166 34.50 12.37 -8.81
N SER A 167 34.49 12.48 -10.13
CA SER A 167 35.45 11.85 -11.03
C SER A 167 35.74 12.78 -12.19
N VAL A 168 36.98 12.81 -12.67
CA VAL A 168 37.33 13.45 -13.94
C VAL A 168 36.69 12.65 -15.07
N GLN A 169 35.84 13.29 -15.87
CA GLN A 169 35.11 12.66 -16.96
C GLN A 169 35.42 13.37 -18.26
N ARG A 170 35.71 12.61 -19.32
CA ARG A 170 35.90 13.13 -20.67
C ARG A 170 34.53 13.34 -21.35
N CYS A 171 34.37 14.47 -22.02
CA CYS A 171 33.17 14.79 -22.79
C CYS A 171 32.94 13.74 -23.87
N VAL A 172 31.69 13.52 -24.25
CA VAL A 172 31.32 12.65 -25.39
C VAL A 172 32.00 13.06 -26.70
N CYS A 173 32.35 14.35 -26.89
CA CYS A 173 33.11 14.80 -28.06
C CYS A 173 34.61 14.45 -28.01
N GLY A 174 35.13 14.02 -26.86
CA GLY A 174 36.53 13.67 -26.63
C GLY A 174 37.49 14.83 -26.39
N GLN A 175 37.05 16.09 -26.51
CA GLN A 175 37.94 17.26 -26.54
C GLN A 175 38.11 17.97 -25.20
N GLU A 176 37.25 17.70 -24.22
CA GLU A 176 37.28 18.37 -22.92
C GLU A 176 37.15 17.34 -21.78
N GLU A 177 37.81 17.61 -20.67
CA GLU A 177 37.72 16.84 -19.42
C GLU A 177 37.33 17.78 -18.28
N ALA A 178 36.42 17.34 -17.43
CA ALA A 178 35.97 18.13 -16.29
C ALA A 178 35.74 17.24 -15.06
N GLU A 179 35.98 17.79 -13.87
CA GLU A 179 35.58 17.17 -12.61
C GLU A 179 34.07 17.27 -12.43
N ARG A 180 33.42 16.12 -12.33
CA ARG A 180 31.95 16.03 -12.26
C ARG A 180 31.52 14.95 -11.30
N GLN A 181 30.24 15.01 -10.90
CA GLN A 181 29.63 13.95 -10.11
C GLN A 181 29.73 12.61 -10.84
N CYS A 182 30.30 11.62 -10.17
CA CYS A 182 30.46 10.27 -10.72
C CYS A 182 29.11 9.64 -11.06
N ALA A 183 28.04 10.04 -10.35
CA ALA A 183 26.67 9.65 -10.62
C ALA A 183 26.19 9.90 -12.07
N SER A 184 26.79 10.87 -12.77
CA SER A 184 26.41 11.28 -14.12
C SER A 184 27.58 11.09 -15.10
N PRO A 185 27.87 9.85 -15.54
CA PRO A 185 29.07 9.52 -16.32
C PRO A 185 29.08 10.03 -17.76
N VAL A 186 27.92 10.42 -18.31
CA VAL A 186 27.79 10.91 -19.69
C VAL A 186 27.56 12.42 -19.67
N TRP A 187 28.37 13.18 -20.42
CA TRP A 187 28.18 14.61 -20.51
C TRP A 187 28.68 15.23 -21.83
N HIS A 188 28.11 16.38 -22.16
CA HIS A 188 28.42 17.16 -23.36
C HIS A 188 28.94 18.55 -22.97
N CYS A 189 30.02 18.99 -23.60
CA CYS A 189 30.54 20.34 -23.48
C CYS A 189 29.67 21.33 -24.27
N GLN A 190 29.76 22.61 -23.93
CA GLN A 190 29.05 23.68 -24.65
C GLN A 190 29.68 24.01 -26.02
N GLN A 191 30.85 23.46 -26.33
CA GLN A 191 31.44 23.57 -27.65
C GLN A 191 30.57 22.78 -28.64
N ARG A 192 29.77 23.52 -29.42
CA ARG A 192 29.04 23.00 -30.57
C ARG A 192 30.02 22.28 -31.49
N VAL A 193 29.97 20.95 -31.53
CA VAL A 193 30.59 20.22 -32.64
C VAL A 193 29.71 20.49 -33.85
N LEU A 194 30.12 21.46 -34.68
CA LEU A 194 29.72 21.50 -36.07
C LEU A 194 30.20 20.17 -36.67
N SER A 195 29.28 19.25 -36.96
CA SER A 195 29.58 18.11 -37.83
C SER A 195 30.19 18.62 -39.14
N PRO A 196 31.35 18.14 -39.59
CA PRO A 196 31.84 18.40 -40.93
C PRO A 196 31.17 17.40 -41.87
N VAL A 197 29.89 17.59 -42.19
CA VAL A 197 29.23 16.80 -43.23
C VAL A 197 28.36 17.70 -44.10
N LEU A 198 28.82 17.87 -45.34
CA LEU A 198 28.18 18.45 -46.52
C LEU A 198 28.00 20.00 -46.58
N ARG A 199 29.06 20.68 -47.01
CA ARG A 199 28.90 21.78 -47.99
C ARG A 199 28.60 21.13 -49.35
N MET A 200 27.33 21.06 -49.73
CA MET A 200 26.96 20.97 -51.14
C MET A 200 26.52 22.35 -51.59
N SER A 201 27.30 22.90 -52.51
CA SER A 201 27.02 24.05 -53.34
C SER A 201 25.63 23.91 -53.99
N LEU A 202 24.73 24.84 -53.68
CA LEU A 202 23.54 25.08 -54.49
C LEU A 202 23.94 25.95 -55.69
N PRO A 203 23.64 25.55 -56.94
CA PRO A 203 23.81 26.43 -58.08
C PRO A 203 22.75 27.54 -58.04
N VAL A 204 23.21 28.76 -58.30
CA VAL A 204 22.40 29.94 -58.56
C VAL A 204 21.55 29.67 -59.80
N VAL A 205 20.22 29.67 -59.65
CA VAL A 205 19.30 29.70 -60.79
C VAL A 205 18.77 31.13 -60.91
N THR A 206 19.12 31.77 -62.02
CA THR A 206 18.70 33.09 -62.45
C THR A 206 17.19 33.13 -62.77
N PRO A 207 16.53 34.30 -62.66
CA PRO A 207 15.12 34.44 -62.95
C PRO A 207 14.89 34.50 -64.47
N VAL A 208 13.91 33.76 -64.98
CA VAL A 208 13.37 33.96 -66.33
C VAL A 208 11.99 34.59 -66.20
N THR A 209 11.94 35.85 -66.63
CA THR A 209 10.72 36.59 -66.97
C THR A 209 10.05 35.98 -68.19
N ARG A 210 8.75 35.66 -68.10
CA ARG A 210 7.75 36.04 -69.11
C ARG A 210 6.34 35.95 -68.53
#